data_AF-A0A233VRW4-F1
#
_entry.id   AF-A0A233VRW4-F1
#
_cell.length_a   1.000
_cell.length_b   1.000
_cell.length_c   1.000
_cell.angle_alpha   90.00
_cell.angle_beta   90.00
_cell.angle_gamma   90.00
#
_symmetry.space_group_name_H-M   'P 1'
#
loop_
_entity.id
_entity.type
_entity.pdbx_description
1 polymer ?
#
loop_
_entity_poly.entity_id
_entity_poly.type
_entity_poly.pdbx_seq_one_letter_code
_entity_poly.pdbx_strand_id
1 'polypeptide(L)' 'MKKLKITSVNDVNGTQKKSSKTFSNLSSTVTNENLKSAAYAINSLVDSDEKYAYVVEETEL' A
#
# COMPACT_ATOMS: atom_id res chain seq x y z
N MET A 1 16.02 4.37 2.62
CA MET A 1 15.51 3.55 1.49
C MET A 1 13.99 3.71 1.34
N LYS A 2 13.49 3.74 0.10
CA LYS A 2 12.05 3.81 -0.21
C LYS A 2 11.35 2.48 0.09
N LYS A 3 10.09 2.56 0.53
CA LYS A 3 9.23 1.40 0.79
C LYS A 3 7.80 1.66 0.31
N LEU A 4 7.10 0.61 -0.07
CA LEU A 4 5.67 0.65 -0.39
C LEU A 4 4.90 -0.02 0.74
N LYS A 5 3.99 0.69 1.38
CA LYS A 5 3.14 0.12 2.44
C LYS A 5 1.70 0.02 1.93
N ILE A 6 1.17 -1.20 2.01
CA ILE A 6 -0.22 -1.50 1.66
C ILE A 6 -0.96 -1.75 2.96
N THR A 7 -1.96 -0.92 3.26
CA THR A 7 -2.83 -1.12 4.42
C THR A 7 -4.20 -1.54 3.91
N SER A 8 -4.74 -2.64 4.42
CA SER A 8 -6.11 -3.05 4.13
C SER A 8 -6.99 -2.79 5.34
N VAL A 9 -8.23 -2.39 5.10
CA VAL A 9 -9.27 -2.30 6.11
C VAL A 9 -10.39 -3.24 5.69
N ASN A 10 -10.51 -4.35 6.39
CA ASN A 10 -11.54 -5.34 6.12
C ASN A 10 -12.54 -5.33 7.27
N ASP A 11 -13.82 -5.36 6.94
CA ASP A 11 -14.85 -5.63 7.93
C ASP A 11 -14.87 -7.13 8.23
N VAL A 12 -14.66 -7.49 9.49
CA VAL A 12 -14.75 -8.87 9.95
C VAL A 12 -15.78 -8.90 11.07
N ASN A 13 -16.97 -9.43 10.76
CA ASN A 13 -18.10 -9.53 11.69
C ASN A 13 -18.54 -8.17 12.27
N GLY A 14 -18.63 -7.11 11.46
CA GLY A 14 -19.03 -5.76 11.87
C GLY A 14 -17.92 -4.98 12.58
N THR A 15 -16.68 -5.51 12.59
CA THR A 15 -15.51 -4.84 13.15
C THR A 15 -14.48 -4.58 12.06
N GLN A 16 -14.12 -3.30 11.87
CA GLN A 16 -13.03 -2.93 10.96
C GLN A 16 -11.68 -3.38 11.53
N LYS A 17 -11.03 -4.33 10.85
CA LYS A 17 -9.66 -4.75 11.14
C LYS A 17 -8.71 -4.17 10.12
N LYS A 18 -7.63 -3.55 10.61
CA LYS A 18 -6.54 -3.05 9.78
C LYS A 18 -5.45 -4.10 9.68
N SER A 19 -5.02 -4.42 8.47
CA SER A 19 -3.81 -5.19 8.20
C SER A 19 -2.84 -4.33 7.40
N SER A 20 -1.54 -4.57 7.54
CA SER A 20 -0.52 -3.84 6.79
C SER A 20 0.56 -4.78 6.28
N LYS A 21 0.94 -4.58 5.03
CA LYS A 21 2.08 -5.25 4.40
C LYS A 21 3.04 -4.19 3.87
N THR A 22 4.30 -4.28 4.28
CA THR A 22 5.36 -3.36 3.84
C THR A 22 6.31 -4.09 2.90
N PHE A 23 6.54 -3.51 1.73
CA PHE A 23 7.54 -3.93 0.77
C PHE A 23 8.76 -3.03 0.91
N SER A 24 9.82 -3.58 1.51
CA SER A 24 11.10 -2.91 1.74
C SER A 24 12.15 -3.37 0.74
N ASN A 25 13.34 -2.77 0.76
CA ASN A 25 14.47 -3.12 -0.12
C ASN A 25 14.12 -3.05 -1.62
N LEU A 26 13.32 -2.05 -1.98
CA LEU A 26 13.00 -1.78 -3.38
C LEU A 26 14.27 -1.39 -4.14
N SER A 27 14.31 -1.74 -5.43
CA SER A 27 15.42 -1.36 -6.32
C SER A 27 15.71 0.15 -6.20
N SER A 28 16.98 0.52 -6.21
CA SER A 28 17.41 1.93 -6.13
C SER A 28 16.90 2.78 -7.30
N THR A 29 16.53 2.15 -8.42
CA THR A 29 15.94 2.80 -9.60
C THR A 29 14.45 3.13 -9.44
N VAL A 30 13.80 2.68 -8.36
CA VAL A 30 12.37 2.93 -8.13
C VAL A 30 12.13 4.40 -7.80
N THR A 31 11.35 5.05 -8.64
CA THR A 31 10.92 6.45 -8.45
C THR A 31 9.65 6.54 -7.61
N ASN A 32 9.34 7.75 -7.15
CA ASN A 32 8.10 8.00 -6.43
C ASN A 32 6.89 7.90 -7.37
N GLU A 33 7.02 8.28 -8.65
CA GLU A 33 5.99 8.01 -9.67
C GLU A 33 5.71 6.52 -9.83
N ASN A 34 6.74 5.66 -9.86
CA ASN A 34 6.53 4.21 -9.97
C ASN A 34 5.72 3.68 -8.78
N LEU A 35 6.06 4.13 -7.56
CA LEU A 35 5.37 3.72 -6.33
C LEU A 35 3.93 4.23 -6.25
N LYS A 36 3.69 5.48 -6.64
CA LYS A 36 2.34 6.06 -6.73
C LYS A 36 1.49 5.35 -7.78
N SER A 37 2.06 5.07 -8.95
CA SER A 37 1.36 4.36 -10.02
C SER A 37 1.01 2.94 -9.61
N ALA A 38 1.93 2.24 -8.93
CA ALA A 38 1.66 0.92 -8.36
C ALA A 38 0.56 0.97 -7.29
N ALA A 39 0.63 1.91 -6.35
CA ALA A 39 -0.41 2.11 -5.34
C ALA A 39 -1.79 2.36 -5.97
N TYR A 40 -1.87 3.19 -7.00
CA TYR A 40 -3.11 3.48 -7.72
C TYR A 40 -3.63 2.26 -8.48
N ALA A 41 -2.76 1.56 -9.22
CA ALA A 41 -3.13 0.36 -9.96
C ALA A 41 -3.66 -0.73 -9.03
N ILE A 42 -3.00 -0.98 -7.90
CA ILE A 42 -3.48 -1.98 -6.94
C ILE A 42 -4.83 -1.53 -6.36
N ASN A 43 -5.00 -0.25 -6.00
CA ASN A 43 -6.29 0.27 -5.51
C ASN A 43 -7.43 0.09 -6.52
N SER A 44 -7.14 0.18 -7.82
CA SER A 44 -8.15 -0.04 -8.88
C SER A 44 -8.54 -1.50 -9.07
N LEU A 45 -7.71 -2.45 -8.63
CA LEU A 45 -7.95 -3.88 -8.78
C LEU A 45 -8.76 -4.47 -7.63
N VAL A 46 -8.96 -3.71 -6.55
CA VAL A 46 -9.68 -4.22 -5.39
C VAL A 46 -11.10 -3.70 -5.35
N ASP A 47 -12.03 -4.61 -5.06
CA ASP A 47 -13.45 -4.34 -4.90
C ASP A 47 -13.71 -3.33 -3.77
N SER A 48 -14.75 -2.51 -3.93
CA SER A 48 -15.03 -1.36 -3.05
C SER A 48 -15.37 -1.75 -1.60
N ASP A 49 -15.79 -2.99 -1.39
CA ASP A 49 -16.13 -3.56 -0.09
C ASP A 49 -14.89 -3.87 0.77
N GLU A 50 -13.73 -4.09 0.14
CA GLU A 50 -12.44 -4.14 0.82
C GLU A 50 -11.71 -2.81 0.62
N LYS A 51 -11.77 -1.89 1.60
CA LYS A 51 -11.12 -0.59 1.49
C LYS A 51 -9.63 -0.72 1.77
N TYR A 52 -8.82 -0.81 0.72
CA TYR A 52 -7.36 -0.73 0.84
C TYR A 52 -6.88 0.72 0.75
N ALA A 53 -6.03 1.11 1.69
CA ALA A 53 -5.28 2.36 1.69
C ALA A 53 -3.80 2.07 1.36
N TYR A 54 -3.36 2.51 0.19
CA TYR A 54 -1.97 2.36 -0.26
C TYR A 54 -1.18 3.64 0.07
N VAL A 55 -0.09 3.50 0.81
CA VAL A 55 0.73 4.62 1.29
C VAL A 55 2.16 4.43 0.81
N VAL A 56 2.71 5.45 0.16
CA VAL A 56 4.13 5.53 -0.19
C VAL A 56 4.86 6.21 0.97
N GLU A 57 5.81 5.52 1.59
CA GLU A 57 6.61 6.06 2.69
C GLU A 57 8.08 6.15 2.25
N GLU A 58 8.69 7.33 2.40
CA GLU A 58 10.14 7.48 2.31
C GLU A 58 10.72 7.38 3.72
N THR A 59 11.60 6.40 3.92
CA THR A 59 12.48 6.37 5.09
C THR A 59 13.84 6.81 4.63
N GLU A 60 14.30 8.00 5.03
CA GLU A 60 15.73 8.28 5.04
C GLU A 60 16.38 7.38 6.09
N LEU A 61 17.50 6.76 5.71
CA LEU A 61 18.37 6.01 6.61
C LEU A 61 19.59 6.90 6.84
#